data_AF-A0A1G8ZEK5-F1
#
_entry.id   AF-A0A1G8ZEK5-F1
#
_cell.length_a   1.000
_cell.length_b   1.000
_cell.length_c   1.000
_cell.angle_alpha   90.00
_cell.angle_beta   90.00
_cell.angle_gamma   90.00
#
_symmetry.space_group_name_H-M   'P 1'
#
loop_
_entity.id
_entity.type
_entity.pdbx_description
1 polymer ?
#
loop_
_entity_poly.entity_id
_entity_poly.type
_entity_poly.pdbx_seq_one_letter_code
_entity_poly.pdbx_strand_id
1 'polypeptide(L)'
;MIFKSYIDFWKRTFDFSGRSTRSDFWVPFLIHIFIFLFVFYFSAVIQIPLARYVVLLTMVPSFTVTARRLHDTNRTMLFAVLFPISAVAAPYGLVAGFIGIFAWHGTDGDTTVGIVLVISILCLVFGTIIFIYCLILFVLPGDKEPNKYGSGGSCLTSNSNK
;
A
#
# COMPACT_ATOMS: atom_id res chain seq x y z
N MET A 1 -17.64 -5.97 -13.81
CA MET A 1 -16.61 -4.99 -13.37
C MET A 1 -15.74 -5.57 -12.25
N ILE A 2 -16.31 -5.91 -11.08
CA ILE A 2 -15.58 -6.46 -9.91
C ILE A 2 -14.78 -7.73 -10.26
N PHE A 3 -15.43 -8.75 -10.83
CA PHE A 3 -14.79 -10.03 -11.15
C PHE A 3 -13.65 -9.90 -12.17
N LYS A 4 -13.80 -9.01 -13.16
CA LYS A 4 -12.77 -8.73 -14.16
C LYS A 4 -11.53 -8.13 -13.51
N SER A 5 -11.70 -7.08 -12.68
CA SER A 5 -10.59 -6.44 -11.98
C SER A 5 -9.84 -7.41 -11.04
N TYR A 6 -10.56 -8.32 -10.37
CA TYR A 6 -9.94 -9.34 -9.52
C TYR A 6 -9.18 -10.41 -10.33
N ILE A 7 -9.70 -10.83 -11.49
CA ILE A 7 -8.96 -11.72 -12.40
C ILE A 7 -7.71 -11.02 -12.93
N ASP A 8 -7.83 -9.76 -13.34
CA ASP A 8 -6.73 -8.97 -13.91
C ASP A 8 -5.61 -8.73 -12.88
N PHE A 9 -5.94 -8.67 -11.59
CA PHE A 9 -4.96 -8.63 -10.51
C PHE A 9 -3.99 -9.81 -10.57
N TRP A 10 -4.50 -11.04 -10.73
CA TRP A 10 -3.68 -12.24 -10.81
C TRP A 10 -3.04 -12.43 -12.19
N LYS A 11 -3.77 -12.16 -13.28
CA LYS A 11 -3.24 -12.33 -14.65
C LYS A 11 -2.07 -11.39 -14.95
N ARG A 12 -2.12 -10.16 -14.41
CA ARG A 12 -1.11 -9.12 -14.65
C ARG A 12 -0.18 -8.96 -13.45
N THR A 13 0.22 -10.06 -12.84
CA THR A 13 1.11 -10.10 -11.66
C THR A 13 2.52 -9.59 -11.98
N PHE A 14 3.06 -9.95 -13.14
CA PHE A 14 4.43 -9.57 -13.56
C PHE A 14 4.44 -8.49 -14.66
N ASP A 15 3.27 -7.90 -14.94
CA ASP A 15 3.13 -6.82 -15.93
C ASP A 15 3.20 -5.45 -15.24
N PHE A 16 4.42 -4.92 -15.15
CA PHE A 16 4.71 -3.58 -14.62
C PHE A 16 4.42 -2.47 -15.62
N SER A 17 4.11 -2.82 -16.86
CA SER A 17 3.83 -1.88 -17.93
C SER A 17 2.35 -1.52 -17.98
N GLY A 18 2.04 -0.37 -18.58
CA GLY A 18 0.66 0.06 -18.72
C GLY A 18 0.11 0.78 -17.50
N ARG A 19 -1.21 0.95 -17.53
CA ARG A 19 -2.01 1.71 -16.57
C ARG A 19 -3.14 0.84 -16.00
N SER A 20 -3.55 1.13 -14.78
CA SER A 20 -4.67 0.48 -14.10
C SER A 20 -5.70 1.52 -13.67
N THR A 21 -6.97 1.22 -13.91
CA THR A 21 -8.08 2.08 -13.49
C THR A 21 -8.21 2.09 -11.96
N ARG A 22 -9.03 3.01 -11.42
CA ARG A 22 -9.35 3.01 -9.99
C ARG A 22 -9.98 1.69 -9.53
N SER A 23 -10.87 1.09 -10.32
CA SER A 23 -11.50 -0.19 -9.98
C SER A 23 -10.50 -1.34 -9.99
N ASP A 24 -9.54 -1.34 -10.92
CA ASP A 24 -8.52 -2.39 -11.00
C ASP A 24 -7.59 -2.40 -9.78
N PHE A 25 -7.45 -1.26 -9.11
CA PHE A 25 -6.73 -1.15 -7.84
C PHE A 25 -7.62 -1.43 -6.63
N TRP A 26 -8.74 -0.71 -6.48
CA TRP A 26 -9.55 -0.73 -5.25
C TRP A 26 -10.31 -2.05 -5.05
N VAL A 27 -10.74 -2.71 -6.13
CA VAL A 27 -11.45 -4.00 -6.01
C VAL A 27 -10.56 -5.08 -5.38
N PRO A 28 -9.39 -5.44 -5.93
CA PRO A 28 -8.54 -6.43 -5.30
C PRO A 28 -8.01 -5.97 -3.94
N PHE A 29 -7.74 -4.68 -3.74
CA PHE A 29 -7.30 -4.13 -2.46
C PHE A 29 -8.33 -4.40 -1.34
N LEU A 30 -9.60 -4.04 -1.57
CA LEU A 30 -10.67 -4.25 -0.59
C LEU A 30 -10.94 -5.74 -0.36
N ILE A 31 -10.95 -6.56 -1.41
CA ILE A 31 -11.12 -8.02 -1.28
C ILE A 31 -10.01 -8.61 -0.40
N HIS A 32 -8.75 -8.21 -0.62
CA HIS A 32 -7.63 -8.71 0.17
C HIS A 32 -7.65 -8.23 1.62
N ILE A 33 -8.18 -7.04 1.93
CA ILE A 33 -8.42 -6.64 3.33
C ILE A 33 -9.28 -7.69 4.04
N PHE A 34 -10.41 -8.08 3.44
CA PHE A 34 -11.26 -9.11 4.04
C PHE A 34 -10.57 -10.48 4.11
N ILE A 35 -9.90 -10.91 3.03
CA ILE A 35 -9.14 -12.19 3.03
C ILE A 35 -8.11 -12.19 4.15
N PHE A 36 -7.34 -11.12 4.32
CA PHE A 36 -6.33 -11.04 5.36
C PHE A 36 -6.96 -11.08 6.75
N LEU A 37 -8.05 -10.37 7.02
CA LEU A 37 -8.74 -10.44 8.32
C LEU A 37 -9.13 -11.90 8.68
N PHE A 38 -9.71 -12.64 7.73
CA PHE A 38 -10.03 -14.05 7.94
C PHE A 38 -8.78 -14.91 8.12
N VAL A 39 -7.78 -14.78 7.23
CA VAL A 39 -6.57 -15.60 7.26
C VAL A 39 -5.76 -15.35 8.54
N PHE A 40 -5.64 -14.11 9.01
CA PHE A 40 -4.96 -13.78 10.27
C PHE A 40 -5.68 -14.40 11.46
N TYR A 41 -7.01 -14.32 11.51
CA TYR A 41 -7.82 -14.95 12.57
C TYR A 41 -7.60 -16.48 12.60
N PHE A 42 -7.78 -17.16 11.46
CA PHE A 42 -7.60 -18.61 11.41
C PHE A 42 -6.16 -19.04 11.68
N SER A 43 -5.17 -18.28 11.17
CA SER A 43 -3.74 -18.53 11.42
C SER A 43 -3.43 -18.51 12.93
N ALA A 44 -4.04 -17.61 13.69
CA ALA A 44 -3.90 -17.55 15.15
C ALA A 44 -4.58 -18.74 15.86
N VAL A 45 -5.77 -19.15 15.40
CA VAL A 45 -6.53 -20.26 16.01
C VAL A 45 -5.84 -21.60 15.81
N ILE A 46 -5.37 -21.89 14.59
CA ILE A 46 -4.79 -23.19 14.24
C ILE A 46 -3.27 -23.26 14.48
N GLN A 47 -2.65 -22.15 14.92
CA GLN A 47 -1.20 -22.01 15.17
C GLN A 47 -0.30 -22.36 13.97
N ILE A 48 -0.81 -22.21 12.75
CA ILE A 48 -0.04 -22.36 11.50
C ILE A 48 0.16 -20.96 10.92
N PRO A 49 1.35 -20.58 10.43
CA PRO A 49 1.63 -19.25 9.90
C PRO A 49 1.04 -19.02 8.49
N LEU A 50 -0.21 -19.43 8.26
CA LEU A 50 -0.93 -19.30 6.99
C LEU A 50 -0.90 -17.86 6.45
N ALA A 51 -1.11 -16.88 7.33
CA ALA A 51 -1.08 -15.46 6.96
C ALA A 51 0.24 -15.05 6.29
N ARG A 52 1.37 -15.60 6.75
CA ARG A 52 2.69 -15.31 6.19
C ARG A 52 2.78 -15.71 4.72
N TYR A 53 2.30 -16.91 4.38
CA TYR A 53 2.33 -17.42 3.01
C TYR A 53 1.40 -16.63 2.09
N VAL A 54 0.20 -16.29 2.58
CA VAL A 54 -0.77 -15.50 1.79
C VAL A 54 -0.23 -14.09 1.53
N VAL A 55 0.41 -13.44 2.51
CA VAL A 55 1.06 -12.14 2.32
C VAL A 55 2.17 -12.23 1.27
N LEU A 56 3.03 -13.24 1.31
CA LEU A 56 4.10 -13.40 0.32
C LEU A 56 3.57 -13.62 -1.10
N LEU A 57 2.55 -14.46 -1.26
CA LEU A 57 1.92 -14.73 -2.56
C LEU A 57 1.31 -13.46 -3.17
N THR A 58 0.69 -12.63 -2.34
CA THR A 58 -0.06 -11.45 -2.78
C THR A 58 0.81 -10.20 -2.86
N MET A 59 2.04 -10.23 -2.34
CA MET A 59 2.95 -9.09 -2.32
C MET A 59 3.29 -8.58 -3.73
N VAL A 60 3.69 -9.48 -4.63
CA VAL A 60 4.05 -9.12 -6.01
C VAL A 60 2.86 -8.55 -6.77
N PRO A 61 1.69 -9.21 -6.87
CA PRO A 61 0.57 -8.64 -7.63
C PRO A 61 0.05 -7.33 -7.02
N SER A 62 0.08 -7.17 -5.69
CA SER A 62 -0.27 -5.92 -5.01
C SER A 62 0.69 -4.78 -5.38
N PHE A 63 1.99 -5.06 -5.42
CA PHE A 63 2.99 -4.07 -5.85
C PHE A 63 2.79 -3.69 -7.32
N THR A 64 2.59 -4.68 -8.20
CA THR A 64 2.41 -4.46 -9.65
C THR A 64 1.17 -3.64 -9.98
N VAL A 65 0.02 -3.91 -9.33
CA VAL A 65 -1.18 -3.10 -9.56
C VAL A 65 -1.03 -1.68 -9.01
N THR A 66 -0.32 -1.50 -7.89
CA THR A 66 -0.01 -0.18 -7.32
C THR A 66 0.89 0.63 -8.25
N ALA A 67 1.92 0.00 -8.84
CA ALA A 67 2.78 0.62 -9.84
C ALA A 67 1.97 1.11 -11.04
N ARG A 68 1.13 0.25 -11.64
CA ARG A 68 0.25 0.61 -12.76
C ARG A 68 -0.77 1.69 -12.40
N ARG A 69 -1.20 1.75 -11.14
CA ARG A 69 -2.09 2.80 -10.67
C ARG A 69 -1.39 4.16 -10.59
N LEU A 70 -0.13 4.20 -10.18
CA LEU A 70 0.69 5.42 -10.19
C LEU A 70 1.04 5.85 -11.62
N HIS A 71 1.26 4.90 -12.52
CA HIS A 71 1.43 5.19 -13.94
C HIS A 71 0.19 5.86 -14.55
N ASP A 72 -1.00 5.58 -14.02
CA ASP A 72 -2.24 6.22 -14.47
C ASP A 72 -2.30 7.72 -14.14
N THR A 73 -1.52 8.19 -13.16
CA THR A 73 -1.35 9.62 -12.82
C THR A 73 0.03 10.17 -13.21
N ASN A 74 0.70 9.50 -14.16
CA ASN A 74 2.03 9.83 -14.68
C ASN A 74 3.12 9.97 -13.59
N ARG A 75 3.03 9.15 -12.55
CA ARG A 75 4.04 9.04 -11.49
C ARG A 75 4.91 7.81 -11.67
N THR A 76 6.12 7.86 -11.11
CA THR A 76 7.00 6.69 -11.04
C THR A 76 6.53 5.72 -9.96
N MET A 77 7.10 4.51 -9.95
CA MET A 77 6.79 3.46 -8.98
C MET A 77 7.28 3.75 -7.56
N LEU A 78 7.96 4.89 -7.32
CA LEU A 78 8.53 5.23 -6.01
C LEU A 78 7.48 5.14 -4.89
N PHE A 79 6.28 5.68 -5.12
CA PHE A 79 5.21 5.65 -4.12
C PHE A 79 4.62 4.25 -3.92
N ALA A 80 4.81 3.30 -4.86
CA ALA A 80 4.42 1.90 -4.66
C ALA A 80 5.35 1.21 -3.66
N VAL A 81 6.60 1.65 -3.55
CA VAL A 81 7.56 1.17 -2.54
C VAL A 81 7.37 1.90 -1.21
N LEU A 82 7.17 3.23 -1.26
CA LEU A 82 7.01 4.04 -0.05
C LEU A 82 5.71 3.74 0.70
N PHE A 83 4.63 3.36 0.01
CA PHE A 83 3.34 3.06 0.63
C PHE A 83 3.40 1.90 1.65
N PRO A 84 3.91 0.70 1.33
CA PRO A 84 4.03 -0.36 2.34
C PRO A 84 5.03 -0.03 3.45
N ILE A 85 6.11 0.70 3.14
CA ILE A 85 7.07 1.15 4.16
C ILE A 85 6.39 2.10 5.15
N SER A 86 5.64 3.08 4.66
CA SER A 86 4.94 4.05 5.51
C SER A 86 3.81 3.42 6.31
N ALA A 87 3.12 2.43 5.73
CA ALA A 87 2.09 1.64 6.40
C ALA A 87 2.61 0.85 7.62
N VAL A 88 3.91 0.50 7.65
CA VAL A 88 4.56 -0.17 8.79
C VAL A 88 5.24 0.84 9.72
N ALA A 89 5.95 1.82 9.15
CA ALA A 89 6.73 2.78 9.92
C ALA A 89 5.87 3.66 10.85
N ALA A 90 4.69 4.11 10.39
CA ALA A 90 3.84 4.98 11.19
C ALA A 90 3.26 4.25 12.44
N PRO A 91 2.65 3.06 12.34
CA PRO A 91 2.21 2.31 13.52
C PRO A 91 3.34 1.96 14.49
N TYR A 92 4.52 1.56 13.97
CA TYR A 92 5.67 1.26 14.83
C TYR A 92 6.15 2.52 15.57
N GLY A 93 6.25 3.65 14.87
CA GLY A 93 6.59 4.94 15.48
C GLY A 93 5.59 5.38 16.56
N LEU A 94 4.29 5.12 16.35
CA LEU A 94 3.25 5.39 17.36
C LEU A 94 3.47 4.55 18.62
N VAL A 95 3.64 3.24 18.48
CA VAL A 95 3.80 2.32 19.62
C VAL A 95 5.12 2.60 20.36
N ALA A 96 6.23 2.70 19.62
CA ALA A 96 7.54 2.98 20.19
C ALA A 96 7.61 4.36 20.84
N GLY A 97 6.98 5.37 20.24
CA GLY A 97 6.87 6.71 20.82
C GLY A 97 6.06 6.71 22.12
N PHE A 98 4.92 6.01 22.14
CA PHE A 98 4.09 5.87 23.34
C PHE A 98 4.84 5.19 24.49
N ILE A 99 5.49 4.05 24.22
CA ILE A 99 6.32 3.35 25.21
C ILE A 99 7.50 4.22 25.66
N GLY A 100 8.15 4.89 24.71
CA GLY A 100 9.31 5.75 24.94
C GLY A 100 9.01 6.89 25.91
N ILE A 101 7.81 7.46 25.87
CA ILE A 101 7.41 8.53 26.80
C ILE A 101 7.45 8.04 28.26
N PHE A 102 6.90 6.86 28.55
CA PHE A 102 6.94 6.29 29.90
C PHE A 102 8.34 5.84 30.28
N ALA A 103 9.07 5.22 29.34
CA ALA A 103 10.43 4.75 29.57
C ALA A 103 11.37 5.91 29.93
N TRP A 104 11.28 7.05 29.24
CA TRP A 104 12.14 8.21 29.49
C TRP A 104 11.96 8.78 30.89
N HIS A 105 10.73 8.78 31.42
CA HIS A 105 10.48 9.18 32.81
C HIS A 105 11.00 8.15 33.82
N GLY A 106 10.94 6.86 33.49
CA GLY A 106 11.45 5.78 34.33
C GLY A 106 12.97 5.64 34.36
N THR A 107 13.68 6.24 33.39
CA THR A 107 15.15 6.22 33.29
C THR A 107 15.79 7.55 33.68
N ASP A 108 15.07 8.43 34.37
CA ASP A 108 15.51 9.77 34.76
C ASP A 108 16.08 10.60 33.57
N GLY A 109 15.50 10.40 32.38
CA GLY A 109 15.89 11.12 31.17
C GLY A 109 17.12 10.57 30.45
N ASP A 110 17.36 9.26 30.50
CA ASP A 110 18.45 8.61 29.76
C ASP A 110 18.45 8.97 28.26
N THR A 111 19.54 9.56 27.79
CA THR A 111 19.70 10.07 26.42
C THR A 111 19.37 9.09 25.30
N THR A 112 19.62 7.79 25.49
CA THR A 112 19.35 6.77 24.48
C THR A 112 17.86 6.62 24.22
N VAL A 113 17.06 6.60 25.29
CA VAL A 113 15.59 6.49 25.21
C VAL A 113 14.96 7.67 24.44
N GLY A 114 15.60 8.84 24.48
CA GLY A 114 15.10 10.08 23.89
C GLY A 114 15.43 10.18 22.43
N ILE A 115 16.60 9.68 22.03
CA ILE A 115 16.91 9.46 20.62
C ILE A 115 15.86 8.52 20.01
N VAL A 116 15.54 7.41 20.69
CA VAL A 116 14.49 6.48 20.24
C VAL A 116 13.13 7.18 20.16
N LEU A 117 12.77 8.00 21.15
CA LEU A 117 11.51 8.76 21.18
C LEU A 117 11.43 9.74 20.00
N VAL A 118 12.49 10.51 19.75
CA VAL A 118 12.56 11.46 18.62
C VAL A 118 12.42 10.73 17.30
N ILE A 119 13.17 9.64 17.09
CA ILE A 119 13.07 8.81 15.86
C ILE A 119 11.64 8.28 15.69
N SER A 120 11.03 7.78 16.76
CA SER A 120 9.67 7.24 16.74
C SER A 120 8.64 8.29 16.31
N ILE A 121 8.76 9.53 16.82
CA ILE A 121 7.90 10.64 16.41
C ILE A 121 8.12 11.01 14.94
N LEU A 122 9.37 11.06 14.47
CA LEU A 122 9.66 11.34 13.05
C LEU A 122 9.07 10.25 12.14
N CYS A 123 9.22 8.98 12.51
CA CYS A 123 8.63 7.85 11.78
C CYS A 123 7.09 7.95 11.74
N LEU A 124 6.46 8.31 12.86
CA LEU A 124 5.02 8.53 12.93
C LEU A 124 4.58 9.66 11.99
N VAL A 125 5.20 10.83 12.10
CA VAL A 125 4.80 12.02 11.33
C VAL A 125 5.05 11.84 9.84
N PHE A 126 6.29 11.52 9.44
CA PHE A 126 6.63 11.35 8.03
C PHE A 126 5.94 10.15 7.40
N GLY A 127 5.86 9.02 8.13
CA GLY A 127 5.13 7.85 7.67
C GLY A 127 3.66 8.16 7.41
N THR A 128 3.00 8.86 8.32
CA THR A 128 1.58 9.23 8.16
C THR A 128 1.37 10.20 6.99
N ILE A 129 2.23 11.20 6.82
CA ILE A 129 2.15 12.14 5.69
C ILE A 129 2.28 11.40 4.36
N ILE A 130 3.29 10.54 4.22
CA ILE A 130 3.51 9.74 3.00
C ILE A 130 2.33 8.81 2.75
N PHE A 131 1.83 8.14 3.79
CA PHE A 131 0.70 7.23 3.69
C PHE A 131 -0.56 7.93 3.19
N ILE A 132 -0.92 9.08 3.78
CA ILE A 132 -2.07 9.89 3.36
C ILE A 132 -1.89 10.38 1.92
N TYR A 133 -0.70 10.87 1.58
CA TYR A 133 -0.40 11.31 0.21
C TYR A 133 -0.60 10.18 -0.81
N CYS A 134 -0.10 8.98 -0.53
CA CYS A 134 -0.30 7.80 -1.38
C CYS A 134 -1.79 7.45 -1.54
N LEU A 135 -2.57 7.48 -0.45
CA LEU A 135 -4.01 7.24 -0.53
C LEU A 135 -4.71 8.26 -1.44
N ILE A 136 -4.34 9.54 -1.35
CA ILE A 136 -4.87 10.57 -2.25
C ILE A 136 -4.53 10.21 -3.71
N LEU A 137 -3.28 9.83 -4.01
CA LEU A 137 -2.87 9.43 -5.36
C LEU A 137 -3.69 8.23 -5.88
N PHE A 138 -4.04 7.28 -5.02
CA PHE A 138 -4.83 6.11 -5.44
C PHE A 138 -6.30 6.43 -5.72
N VAL A 139 -6.84 7.52 -5.16
CA VAL A 139 -8.23 7.99 -5.40
C VAL A 139 -8.34 8.94 -6.61
N LEU A 140 -7.30 9.71 -6.92
CA LEU A 140 -7.33 10.72 -7.99
C LEU A 140 -7.74 10.16 -9.37
N PRO A 141 -8.40 10.94 -10.25
CA PRO A 141 -8.52 10.55 -11.66
C PRO A 141 -7.14 10.30 -12.29
N GLY A 142 -7.06 9.29 -13.15
CA GLY A 142 -5.93 9.18 -14.06
C GLY A 142 -5.93 10.29 -15.11
N ASP A 143 -4.77 10.49 -15.74
CA ASP A 143 -4.58 11.47 -16.81
C ASP A 143 -5.44 11.11 -18.02
N LYS A 144 -6.19 12.08 -18.56
CA LYS A 144 -7.07 11.84 -19.71
C LYS A 144 -6.31 11.52 -21.00
N GLU A 145 -5.13 12.11 -21.15
CA GLU A 145 -4.27 11.91 -22.30
C GLU A 145 -3.37 10.67 -22.10
N PRO A 146 -2.94 10.04 -23.21
CA PRO A 146 -1.88 9.05 -23.16
C PRO A 146 -0.62 9.65 -22.53
N ASN A 147 0.03 8.88 -21.66
CA ASN A 147 1.33 9.25 -21.09
C ASN A 147 2.38 8.21 -21.49
N LYS A 148 3.62 8.36 -21.01
CA LYS A 148 4.74 7.46 -21.34
C LYS A 148 4.52 5.99 -20.95
N TYR A 149 3.50 5.70 -20.13
CA TYR A 149 3.12 4.36 -19.71
C TYR A 149 1.97 3.77 -20.55
N GLY A 150 1.42 4.52 -21.50
CA GLY A 150 0.42 4.06 -22.47
C GLY A 150 -0.88 4.88 -22.49
N SER A 151 -1.75 4.51 -23.42
CA SER A 151 -3.07 5.11 -23.66
C SER A 151 -4.23 4.43 -22.92
N GLY A 152 -3.97 3.35 -22.17
CA GLY A 152 -4.97 2.68 -21.33
C GLY A 152 -5.25 3.40 -20.01
N GLY A 153 -6.06 2.81 -19.12
CA GLY A 153 -6.32 3.34 -17.78
C GLY A 153 -7.75 3.88 -17.60
N SER A 154 -7.91 4.82 -16.65
CA SER A 154 -9.22 5.37 -16.21
C SER A 154 -10.05 6.04 -17.31
N CYS A 155 -9.44 6.32 -18.46
CA CYS A 155 -9.99 7.04 -19.59
C CYS A 155 -9.74 6.25 -20.88
N LEU A 156 -10.29 5.03 -20.94
CA LEU A 156 -10.60 4.47 -22.25
C LEU A 156 -11.68 5.37 -22.88
N THR A 157 -11.30 6.23 -23.82
CA THR A 157 -12.29 6.76 -24.76
C THR A 157 -12.89 5.54 -25.47
N SER A 158 -14.22 5.43 -25.46
CA SER A 158 -14.95 4.25 -25.93
C SER A 158 -14.92 4.07 -27.47
N ASN A 159 -13.79 4.36 -28.13
CA ASN A 159 -13.64 4.28 -29.58
C ASN A 159 -12.73 3.11 -30.00
N SER A 160 -12.86 1.96 -29.35
CA SER A 160 -12.32 0.67 -29.83
C SER A 160 -13.36 -0.13 -30.64
N ASN A 161 -14.44 0.50 -31.11
CA ASN A 161 -15.42 -0.10 -32.01
C ASN A 161 -15.53 0.75 -33.28
N LYS A 162 -14.49 0.70 -34.12
CA LYS A 162 -14.59 0.86 -35.58
C LYS A 162 -13.60 -0.07 -36.23
#